data_AF-T0Y6G3-F1
#
_entry.id   AF-T0Y6G3-F1
#
_cell.length_a   1.000
_cell.length_b   1.000
_cell.length_c   1.000
_cell.angle_alpha   90.00
_cell.angle_beta   90.00
_cell.angle_gamma   90.00
#
_symmetry.space_group_name_H-M   'P 1'
#
loop_
_entity.id
_entity.type
_entity.pdbx_description
1 polymer ?
#
loop_
_entity_poly.entity_id
_entity_poly.type
_entity_poly.pdbx_seq_one_letter_code
_entity_poly.pdbx_strand_id
1 'polypeptide(L)'
;NREVVETVCRLLDRYRPRAHGSHIDGITQVPDRPGHDRRYAIDTGKIERELGWTPRETFASGIEKTLAWYLDHPDWVRNVTSGAYREWLDLHYATGRTERPARA
;
A
#
# COMPACT_ATOMS: atom_id res chain seq x y z
N ASN A 1 11.24 3.06 -3.06
CA ASN A 1 10.23 2.96 -1.99
C ASN A 1 9.56 1.57 -1.96
N ARG A 2 10.33 0.49 -2.15
CA ARG A 2 9.79 -0.89 -2.21
C ARG A 2 9.56 -1.46 -0.81
N GLU A 3 10.35 -1.03 0.17
CA GLU A 3 10.32 -1.43 1.57
C GLU A 3 8.94 -1.27 2.23
N VAL A 4 8.14 -0.27 1.83
CA VAL A 4 6.77 -0.08 2.33
C VAL A 4 5.88 -1.25 1.90
N VAL A 5 5.93 -1.64 0.63
CA VAL A 5 5.15 -2.76 0.09
C VAL A 5 5.55 -4.06 0.79
N GLU A 6 6.85 -4.31 0.93
CA GLU A 6 7.38 -5.50 1.60
C GLU A 6 6.99 -5.55 3.09
N THR A 7 6.94 -4.39 3.75
CA THR A 7 6.45 -4.29 5.14
C THR A 7 4.98 -4.67 5.24
N VAL A 8 4.14 -4.20 4.32
CA VAL A 8 2.72 -4.58 4.27
C VAL A 8 2.57 -6.08 3.99
N CYS A 9 3.32 -6.64 3.04
CA CYS A 9 3.29 -8.08 2.74
C CYS A 9 3.66 -8.93 3.96
N ARG A 10 4.75 -8.58 4.65
CA ARG A 10 5.20 -9.28 5.86
C ARG A 10 4.18 -9.20 7.00
N LEU A 11 3.55 -8.05 7.19
CA LEU A 11 2.48 -7.90 8.18
C LEU A 11 1.26 -8.74 7.79
N LEU A 12 0.84 -8.73 6.52
CA LEU A 12 -0.24 -9.58 6.03
C LEU A 12 0.05 -11.08 6.23
N ASP A 13 1.27 -11.53 5.96
CA ASP A 13 1.67 -12.92 6.24
C ASP A 13 1.53 -13.28 7.74
N ARG A 14 1.70 -12.31 8.64
CA ARG A 14 1.48 -12.50 10.09
C ARG A 14 -0.01 -12.50 10.46
N TYR A 15 -0.79 -11.56 9.94
CA TYR A 15 -2.20 -11.36 10.35
C TYR A 15 -3.21 -12.27 9.61
N ARG A 16 -2.92 -12.58 8.34
CA ARG A 16 -3.77 -13.34 7.42
C ARG A 16 -2.88 -14.18 6.48
N PRO A 17 -2.17 -15.20 7.00
CA PRO A 17 -1.26 -16.02 6.19
C PRO A 17 -1.99 -16.65 5.00
N ARG A 18 -1.29 -16.75 3.87
CA ARG A 18 -1.78 -17.48 2.69
C ARG A 18 -1.65 -18.98 2.92
N ALA A 19 -2.53 -19.77 2.30
CA ALA A 19 -2.41 -21.23 2.32
C ALA A 19 -1.10 -21.72 1.68
N HIS A 20 -0.65 -21.01 0.63
CA HIS A 20 0.61 -21.27 -0.07
C HIS A 20 1.27 -19.95 -0.50
N GLY A 21 2.60 -19.93 -0.44
CA GLY A 21 3.42 -18.76 -0.79
C GLY A 21 3.33 -17.62 0.23
N SER A 22 3.86 -16.46 -0.14
CA SER A 22 3.85 -15.23 0.65
C SER A 22 3.08 -14.13 -0.09
N HIS A 23 2.62 -13.11 0.63
CA HIS A 23 2.08 -11.91 0.00
C HIS A 23 3.09 -11.20 -0.92
N ILE A 24 4.40 -11.37 -0.69
CA ILE A 24 5.45 -10.78 -1.54
C ILE A 24 5.41 -11.31 -2.98
N ASP A 25 4.89 -12.52 -3.19
CA ASP A 25 4.74 -13.15 -4.51
C ASP A 25 3.77 -12.39 -5.42
N GLY A 26 2.97 -11.47 -4.86
CA GLY A 26 2.08 -10.59 -5.60
C GLY A 26 2.72 -9.29 -6.10
N ILE A 27 3.99 -9.02 -5.79
CA ILE A 27 4.67 -7.80 -6.24
C ILE A 27 5.03 -7.92 -7.72
N THR A 28 4.49 -7.01 -8.53
CA THR A 28 4.75 -6.93 -9.97
C THR A 28 5.38 -5.57 -10.31
N GLN A 29 6.41 -5.56 -11.14
CA GLN A 29 6.95 -4.32 -11.71
C GLN A 29 6.06 -3.87 -12.88
N VAL A 30 5.78 -2.58 -12.95
CA VAL A 30 4.94 -1.96 -13.99
C VAL A 30 5.66 -0.74 -14.56
N PRO A 31 5.25 -0.22 -15.73
CA PRO A 31 5.80 1.03 -16.25
C PRO A 31 5.73 2.15 -15.21
N ASP A 32 6.79 2.96 -15.16
CA ASP A 32 6.87 4.05 -14.20
C ASP A 32 5.89 5.18 -14.52
N ARG A 33 5.53 5.97 -13.51
CA ARG A 33 4.65 7.13 -13.68
C ARG A 33 5.37 8.22 -14.49
N PRO A 34 4.72 8.81 -15.52
CA PRO A 34 5.27 9.98 -16.20
C PRO A 34 5.56 11.13 -15.21
N GLY A 35 6.79 11.64 -15.21
CA GLY A 35 7.21 12.71 -14.30
C GLY A 35 7.37 12.29 -12.84
N HIS A 36 7.76 11.04 -12.57
CA HIS A 36 7.91 10.54 -11.20
C HIS A 36 9.02 11.26 -10.41
N ASP A 37 8.60 12.12 -9.48
CA ASP A 37 9.47 12.68 -8.44
C ASP A 37 9.97 11.57 -7.50
N ARG A 38 11.28 11.36 -7.48
CA ARG A 38 11.87 10.19 -6.80
C ARG A 38 11.97 10.31 -5.28
N ARG A 39 11.93 11.54 -4.76
CA ARG A 39 12.18 11.79 -3.33
C ARG A 39 11.40 12.99 -2.83
N TYR A 40 10.58 12.74 -1.82
CA TYR A 40 10.03 13.77 -0.95
C TYR A 40 10.63 13.62 0.45
N ALA A 41 10.94 14.76 1.06
CA ALA A 41 11.38 14.85 2.45
C ALA A 41 10.92 16.21 2.98
N ILE A 42 10.40 16.22 4.22
CA ILE A 42 9.93 17.42 4.89
C ILE A 42 10.77 17.64 6.15
N ASP A 43 11.16 18.88 6.40
CA ASP A 43 11.71 19.33 7.67
C ASP A 43 10.55 19.87 8.54
N THR A 44 10.29 19.18 9.66
CA THR A 44 9.24 19.54 10.63
C THR A 44 9.74 20.42 11.77
N GLY A 45 11.00 20.85 11.75
CA GLY A 45 11.62 21.56 12.87
C GLY A 45 10.93 22.88 13.22
N LYS A 46 10.31 23.57 12.25
CA LYS A 46 9.56 24.80 12.52
C LYS A 46 8.35 24.53 13.43
N ILE A 47 7.51 23.56 13.07
CA ILE A 47 6.29 23.25 13.83
C ILE A 47 6.61 22.63 15.20
N GLU A 48 7.70 21.87 15.29
CA GLU A 48 8.21 21.33 16.56
C GLU A 48 8.61 22.45 17.53
N ARG A 49 9.36 23.45 17.07
CA ARG A 49 9.83 24.54 17.91
C ARG A 49 8.74 25.55 18.26
N GLU A 50 7.91 25.93 17.29
CA GLU A 50 6.95 27.02 17.47
C GLU A 50 5.65 26.57 18.13
N LEU A 51 5.21 25.32 17.87
CA LEU A 51 3.93 24.80 18.36
C LEU A 51 4.10 23.61 19.30
N GLY A 52 5.32 23.11 19.52
CA GLY A 52 5.56 21.94 20.37
C GLY A 52 5.00 20.63 19.80
N TRP A 53 4.65 20.61 18.51
CA TRP A 53 4.12 19.40 17.87
C TRP A 53 5.21 18.34 17.72
N THR A 54 4.87 17.09 18.02
CA THR A 54 5.73 15.93 17.69
C THR A 54 4.86 14.78 17.21
N PRO A 55 5.37 13.93 16.29
CA PRO A 55 4.62 12.76 15.83
C PRO A 55 4.43 11.77 16.97
N ARG A 56 3.20 11.29 17.14
CA ARG A 56 2.86 10.26 18.13
C ARG A 56 3.09 8.83 17.64
N GLU A 57 3.21 8.66 16.32
CA GLU A 57 3.41 7.37 15.68
C GLU A 57 4.76 7.35 14.96
N THR A 58 5.39 6.18 15.00
CA THR A 58 6.48 5.86 14.08
C THR A 58 5.88 5.23 12.81
N PHE A 59 6.68 5.09 11.75
CA PHE A 59 6.23 4.34 10.56
C PHE A 59 5.78 2.92 10.93
N ALA A 60 6.55 2.21 11.75
CA ALA A 60 6.24 0.83 12.15
C ALA A 60 4.91 0.72 12.91
N SER A 61 4.69 1.59 13.90
CA SER A 61 3.43 1.57 14.68
C SER A 61 2.23 2.01 13.85
N GLY A 62 2.41 3.01 12.99
CA GLY A 62 1.36 3.52 12.11
C GLY A 62 0.93 2.51 11.05
N ILE A 63 1.87 1.85 10.37
CA ILE A 63 1.55 0.89 9.30
C ILE A 63 0.88 -0.38 9.84
N GLU A 64 1.27 -0.85 11.03
CA GLU A 64 0.61 -1.98 11.71
C GLU A 64 -0.83 -1.64 12.09
N LYS A 65 -1.06 -0.45 12.68
CA LYS A 65 -2.42 0.05 12.99
C LYS A 65 -3.27 0.23 11.74
N THR A 66 -2.67 0.72 10.66
CA THR A 66 -3.35 0.90 9.37
C THR A 66 -3.83 -0.44 8.85
N LEU A 67 -2.95 -1.45 8.82
CA LEU A 67 -3.32 -2.78 8.35
C LEU A 67 -4.44 -3.40 9.20
N ALA A 68 -4.31 -3.33 10.53
CA ALA A 68 -5.33 -3.82 11.45
C ALA A 68 -6.69 -3.16 11.18
N TRP A 69 -6.71 -1.83 11.00
CA TRP A 69 -7.94 -1.10 10.69
C TRP A 69 -8.61 -1.60 9.40
N TYR A 70 -7.86 -1.81 8.32
CA TYR A 70 -8.43 -2.33 7.06
C TYR A 70 -8.99 -3.76 7.20
N LEU A 71 -8.34 -4.60 8.01
CA LEU A 71 -8.82 -5.96 8.29
C LEU A 71 -10.09 -5.98 9.13
N ASP A 72 -10.25 -5.00 10.04
CA ASP A 72 -11.39 -4.89 10.95
C ASP A 72 -12.59 -4.16 10.33
N HIS A 73 -12.42 -3.46 9.20
CA HIS A 73 -13.47 -2.64 8.56
C HIS A 73 -13.82 -3.09 7.12
N PRO A 74 -14.12 -4.37 6.88
CA PRO A 74 -14.37 -4.88 5.53
C PRO A 74 -15.63 -4.25 4.90
N ASP A 75 -16.62 -3.86 5.70
CA ASP A 75 -17.86 -3.25 5.22
C ASP A 75 -17.60 -1.87 4.63
N TRP A 76 -16.78 -1.08 5.33
CA TRP A 76 -16.34 0.22 4.83
C TRP A 76 -15.58 0.08 3.51
N VAL A 77 -14.63 -0.87 3.45
CA VAL A 77 -13.85 -1.14 2.24
C VAL A 77 -14.76 -1.51 1.06
N ARG A 78 -15.76 -2.37 1.27
CA ARG A 78 -16.70 -2.75 0.19
C ARG A 78 -17.50 -1.56 -0.33
N ASN A 79 -17.92 -0.65 0.54
CA ASN A 79 -18.71 0.52 0.14
C ASN A 79 -17.92 1.50 -0.73
N VAL A 80 -16.62 1.67 -0.47
CA VAL A 80 -15.77 2.63 -1.20
C VAL A 80 -15.10 2.05 -2.46
N THR A 81 -15.20 0.74 -2.71
CA THR A 81 -14.52 0.05 -3.82
C THR A 81 -15.44 -0.40 -4.96
N SER A 82 -16.59 0.26 -5.12
CA SER A 82 -17.61 -0.09 -6.13
C SER A 82 -17.61 0.84 -7.36
N GLY A 83 -18.25 0.40 -8.44
CA GLY A 83 -18.51 1.18 -9.66
C GLY A 83 -17.27 1.87 -10.23
N ALA A 84 -17.27 3.21 -10.16
CA ALA A 84 -16.23 4.08 -10.67
C ALA A 84 -14.81 3.73 -10.20
N TYR A 85 -14.64 3.18 -8.98
CA TYR A 85 -13.33 2.74 -8.51
C TYR A 85 -12.74 1.61 -9.38
N ARG A 86 -13.57 0.66 -9.81
CA ARG A 86 -13.13 -0.47 -10.65
C ARG A 86 -12.83 -0.03 -12.07
N GLU A 87 -13.67 0.85 -12.63
CA GLU A 87 -13.43 1.45 -13.94
C GLU A 87 -12.11 2.23 -13.97
N TRP A 88 -11.81 2.99 -12.91
CA TRP A 88 -10.54 3.68 -12.76
C TRP A 88 -9.35 2.72 -12.68
N LEU A 89 -9.47 1.63 -11.92
CA LEU A 89 -8.42 0.60 -11.85
C LEU A 89 -8.12 -0.01 -13.22
N ASP A 90 -9.16 -0.32 -13.99
CA ASP A 90 -8.98 -0.91 -15.32
C ASP A 90 -8.32 0.09 -16.28
N LEU A 91 -8.75 1.35 -16.28
CA LEU A 91 -8.16 2.39 -17.12
C LEU A 91 -6.66 2.57 -16.87
N HIS A 92 -6.22 2.47 -15.62
CA HIS A 92 -4.84 2.79 -15.23
C HIS A 92 -3.91 1.58 -15.09
N TYR A 93 -4.43 0.38 -14.85
CA TYR A 93 -3.62 -0.80 -14.53
C TYR A 93 -3.97 -2.08 -15.32
N ALA A 94 -5.01 -2.09 -16.17
CA ALA A 94 -5.36 -3.30 -16.93
C ALA A 94 -4.29 -3.76 -17.93
N THR A 95 -3.44 -2.83 -18.40
CA THR A 95 -2.40 -3.08 -19.41
C THR A 95 -1.32 -4.08 -19.00
N GLY A 96 -1.23 -4.45 -17.72
CA GLY A 96 -0.31 -5.49 -17.20
C GLY A 96 -0.91 -6.89 -17.06
N ARG A 97 -2.20 -7.12 -17.36
CA ARG A 97 -2.86 -8.43 -17.19
C ARG A 97 -2.65 -9.41 -18.35
N THR A 98 -2.12 -8.96 -19.49
CA THR A 98 -2.04 -9.75 -20.73
C THR A 98 -0.85 -10.70 -20.84
N GLU A 99 0.10 -10.70 -19.90
CA GLU A 99 1.35 -11.49 -20.02
C GLU A 99 1.65 -12.43 -18.83
N ARG A 100 0.63 -13.04 -18.19
CA ARG A 100 0.89 -14.26 -17.41
C ARG A 100 0.66 -15.47 -18.32
N PRO A 101 1.70 -16.19 -18.78
CA PRO A 101 1.48 -17.48 -19.40
C PRO A 101 0.78 -18.38 -18.38
N ALA A 102 -0.25 -19.09 -18.85
CA ALA A 102 -0.86 -20.17 -18.09
C ALA A 102 0.26 -21.10 -17.62
N ARG A 103 0.39 -21.29 -16.30
CA ARG A 103 1.28 -22.33 -15.79
C ARG A 103 0.74 -23.67 -16.29
N ALA A 104 1.52 -24.35 -17.12
CA ALA A 104 1.36 -25.76 -17.42
C ALA A 104 1.67 -26.62 -16.17
#